data_AF-A0A137QM28-F1
#
_entry.id   AF-A0A137QM28-F1
#
_cell.length_a   1.000
_cell.length_b   1.000
_cell.length_c   1.000
_cell.angle_alpha   90.00
_cell.angle_beta   90.00
_cell.angle_gamma   90.00
#
_symmetry.space_group_name_H-M   'P 1'
#
loop_
_entity.id
_entity.type
_entity.pdbx_description
1 polymer ?
#
loop_
_entity_poly.entity_id
_entity_poly.type
_entity_poly.pdbx_seq_one_letter_code
_entity_poly.pdbx_strand_id
1 'polypeptide(L)'
;MLVDIVIAIYSKTAGKNARHASVTSLSNISAASRISVQVFSPVIHGIFRSVGSLTMPYQTKAFAHILPQEFIVILKDKPNEEDEMNIVISRGDTEQLKDLKAGISQFSAAVRVFLQRKN
;
A
#
# COMPACT_ATOMS: atom_id res chain seq x y z
N MET A 1 -20.56 7.67 -1.08
CA MET A 1 -19.34 8.00 -1.86
C MET A 1 -18.27 8.41 -0.85
N LEU A 2 -17.32 7.52 -0.56
CA LEU A 2 -16.18 7.67 0.38
C LEU A 2 -15.12 6.68 -0.14
N VAL A 3 -14.34 7.10 -1.15
CA VAL A 3 -12.96 7.65 -1.08
C VAL A 3 -11.95 6.57 -0.70
N ASP A 4 -11.11 6.24 -1.68
CA ASP A 4 -10.07 5.22 -1.67
C ASP A 4 -9.05 5.45 -0.55
N ILE A 5 -8.54 4.38 0.06
CA ILE A 5 -7.72 4.40 1.28
C ILE A 5 -6.27 4.83 0.97
N VAL A 6 -6.12 6.07 0.49
CA VAL A 6 -4.87 6.83 0.46
C VAL A 6 -5.16 8.15 1.17
N ILE A 7 -4.61 8.30 2.38
CA ILE A 7 -5.00 9.38 3.29
C ILE A 7 -4.25 10.68 2.97
N ALA A 8 -3.01 10.55 2.49
CA ALA A 8 -2.24 11.69 2.00
C ALA A 8 -1.19 11.22 1.00
N ILE A 9 -1.03 11.98 -0.08
CA ILE A 9 0.08 11.82 -1.02
C ILE A 9 0.99 13.03 -0.90
N TYR A 10 2.28 12.81 -0.82
CA TYR A 10 3.26 13.89 -0.74
C TYR A 10 4.09 13.90 -2.01
N SER A 11 4.21 15.05 -2.66
CA SER A 11 5.18 15.25 -3.75
C SER A 11 6.33 16.13 -3.26
N LYS A 12 7.50 15.95 -3.86
CA LYS A 12 8.65 16.80 -3.58
C LYS A 12 8.55 18.02 -4.49
N THR A 13 8.60 19.21 -3.90
CA THR A 13 8.77 20.43 -4.70
C THR A 13 10.14 20.41 -5.40
N ALA A 14 10.31 21.17 -6.49
CA ALA A 14 11.55 21.08 -7.29
C ALA A 14 12.80 21.43 -6.44
N GLY A 15 13.84 20.59 -6.50
CA GLY A 15 15.16 20.83 -5.89
C GLY A 15 15.68 19.74 -4.94
N LYS A 16 17.01 19.64 -4.82
CA LYS A 16 17.68 18.82 -3.80
C LYS A 16 17.34 19.39 -2.42
N ASN A 17 16.82 18.56 -1.50
CA ASN A 17 16.32 18.95 -0.17
C ASN A 17 15.07 19.85 -0.14
N ALA A 18 14.34 19.96 -1.26
CA ALA A 18 13.11 20.71 -1.29
C ALA A 18 12.03 20.10 -0.37
N ARG A 19 11.14 20.97 0.15
CA ARG A 19 10.09 20.56 1.09
C ARG A 19 9.09 19.64 0.39
N HIS A 20 8.62 18.64 1.12
CA HIS A 20 7.49 17.83 0.68
C HIS A 20 6.20 18.64 0.85
N ALA A 21 5.40 18.70 -0.20
CA ALA A 21 4.07 19.31 -0.18
C ALA A 21 3.02 18.20 -0.22
N SER A 22 1.95 18.37 0.57
CA SER A 22 0.77 17.53 0.44
C SER A 22 0.11 17.80 -0.91
N VAL A 23 -0.24 16.74 -1.63
CA VAL A 23 -0.91 16.81 -2.93
C VAL A 23 -2.22 16.06 -2.81
N THR A 24 -3.31 16.72 -3.19
CA THR A 24 -4.68 16.19 -3.06
C THR A 24 -5.05 15.22 -4.17
N SER A 25 -4.44 15.34 -5.35
CA SER A 25 -4.64 14.42 -6.46
C SER A 25 -3.40 14.33 -7.36
N LEU A 26 -3.11 13.13 -7.86
CA LEU A 26 -2.03 12.88 -8.81
C LEU A 26 -2.53 11.92 -9.87
N SER A 27 -2.27 12.25 -11.14
CA SER A 27 -2.56 11.36 -12.27
C SER A 27 -1.50 10.26 -12.44
N ASN A 28 -0.32 10.43 -11.86
CA ASN A 28 0.77 9.48 -11.91
C ASN A 28 1.41 9.31 -10.52
N ILE A 29 1.39 8.08 -10.03
CA ILE A 29 1.93 7.71 -8.71
C ILE A 29 3.44 7.95 -8.62
N SER A 30 4.18 7.89 -9.73
CA SER A 30 5.64 8.13 -9.74
C SER A 30 6.01 9.58 -9.44
N ALA A 31 5.06 10.52 -9.54
CA ALA A 31 5.26 11.91 -9.17
C ALA A 31 5.14 12.14 -7.65
N ALA A 32 4.68 11.14 -6.90
CA ALA A 32 4.72 11.16 -5.45
C ALA A 32 6.15 10.91 -4.96
N SER A 33 6.48 11.52 -3.84
CA SER A 33 7.70 11.29 -3.07
C SER A 33 7.47 10.30 -1.93
N ARG A 34 6.27 10.32 -1.34
CA ARG A 34 5.78 9.40 -0.31
C ARG A 34 4.27 9.28 -0.39
N ILE A 35 3.75 8.13 0.00
CA ILE A 35 2.32 7.84 0.09
C ILE A 35 2.03 7.40 1.51
N SER A 36 1.12 8.08 2.20
CA SER A 36 0.64 7.66 3.52
C SER A 36 -0.53 6.72 3.37
N VAL A 37 -0.35 5.50 3.84
CA VAL A 37 -1.37 4.45 3.79
C VAL A 37 -1.64 3.92 5.19
N GLN A 38 -2.89 3.53 5.44
CA GLN A 38 -3.21 2.74 6.61
C GLN A 38 -2.75 1.30 6.38
N VAL A 39 -2.10 0.69 7.37
CA VAL A 39 -1.55 -0.66 7.24
C VAL A 39 -2.49 -1.69 7.87
N PHE A 40 -2.78 -2.75 7.14
CA PHE A 40 -3.53 -3.90 7.63
C PHE A 40 -2.74 -5.19 7.40
N SER A 41 -2.77 -6.10 8.38
CA SER A 41 -2.19 -7.44 8.28
C SER A 41 -3.27 -8.48 8.00
N PRO A 42 -2.99 -9.49 7.16
CA PRO A 42 -3.93 -10.57 6.92
C PRO A 42 -4.17 -11.37 8.21
N VAL A 43 -5.43 -11.69 8.49
CA VAL A 43 -5.83 -12.54 9.61
C VAL A 43 -6.21 -13.92 9.06
N ILE A 44 -7.39 -14.04 8.43
CA ILE A 44 -7.85 -15.24 7.71
C ILE A 44 -8.71 -14.83 6.51
N HIS A 45 -8.76 -15.64 5.46
CA HIS A 45 -9.79 -15.60 4.39
C HIS A 45 -10.30 -14.21 3.95
N GLY A 46 -9.41 -13.32 3.49
CA GLY A 46 -9.82 -12.00 3.00
C GLY A 46 -10.12 -10.96 4.09
N ILE A 47 -10.00 -11.34 5.37
CA ILE A 47 -10.08 -10.46 6.52
C ILE A 47 -8.68 -9.93 6.86
N PHE A 48 -8.58 -8.63 7.03
CA PHE A 48 -7.36 -7.93 7.39
C PHE A 48 -7.60 -7.05 8.60
N ARG A 49 -6.66 -7.06 9.54
CA ARG A 49 -6.72 -6.26 10.76
C ARG A 49 -5.73 -5.12 10.68
N SER A 50 -6.14 -3.93 11.12
CA SER A 50 -5.28 -2.76 11.24
C SER A 50 -4.09 -3.11 12.13
N VAL A 51 -2.88 -2.93 11.60
CA VAL A 51 -1.66 -3.16 12.37
C VAL A 51 -1.58 -2.05 13.40
N GLY A 52 -1.59 -2.41 14.68
CA GLY A 52 -1.66 -1.43 15.77
C GLY A 52 -0.59 -1.61 16.83
N SER A 53 0.50 -2.35 16.61
CA SER A 53 1.33 -2.82 17.73
C SER A 53 1.88 -1.71 18.65
N LEU A 54 2.16 -0.51 18.13
CA LEU A 54 2.61 0.64 18.93
C LEU A 54 1.47 1.60 19.35
N THR A 55 0.33 1.56 18.65
CA THR A 55 -0.80 2.47 18.83
C THR A 55 -2.05 1.80 19.41
N MET A 56 -1.99 0.49 19.65
CA MET A 56 -3.05 -0.36 20.16
C MET A 56 -3.65 0.16 21.47
N PRO A 57 -2.85 0.64 22.44
CA PRO A 57 -3.39 1.22 23.67
C PRO A 57 -4.30 2.42 23.43
N TYR A 58 -4.16 3.09 22.29
CA TYR A 58 -4.93 4.28 21.92
C TYR A 58 -6.02 3.98 20.90
N GLN A 59 -6.20 2.72 20.50
CA GLN A 59 -7.14 2.30 19.45
C GLN A 59 -6.95 3.08 18.13
N THR A 60 -5.74 3.59 17.85
CA THR A 60 -5.48 4.35 16.62
C THR A 60 -4.87 3.46 15.54
N LYS A 61 -5.32 3.69 14.31
CA LYS A 61 -4.89 3.02 13.09
C LYS A 61 -3.43 3.37 12.80
N ALA A 62 -2.57 2.40 12.51
CA ALA A 62 -1.19 2.71 12.12
C ALA A 62 -1.11 3.13 10.66
N PHE A 63 -0.26 4.13 10.42
CA PHE A 63 0.04 4.64 9.09
C PHE A 63 1.50 4.34 8.76
N ALA A 64 1.74 3.95 7.51
CA ALA A 64 3.07 3.83 6.95
C ALA A 64 3.25 4.83 5.82
N HIS A 65 4.46 5.36 5.69
CA HIS A 65 4.86 6.12 4.53
C HIS A 65 5.64 5.21 3.58
N ILE A 66 5.01 4.85 2.46
CA ILE A 66 5.64 4.03 1.43
C ILE A 66 6.16 4.91 0.29
N LEU A 67 7.19 4.44 -0.38
CA LEU A 67 7.66 5.01 -1.64
C LEU A 67 6.71 4.58 -2.78
N PRO A 68 6.59 5.36 -3.86
CA PRO A 68 5.73 5.00 -4.99
C PRO A 68 6.03 3.62 -5.59
N GLN A 69 7.30 3.23 -5.61
CA GLN A 69 7.76 1.94 -6.13
C GLN A 69 7.37 0.74 -5.26
N GLU A 70 6.93 0.98 -4.02
CA GLU A 70 6.41 -0.05 -3.11
C GLU A 70 4.89 -0.25 -3.30
N PHE A 71 4.23 0.63 -4.07
CA PHE A 71 2.83 0.51 -4.42
C PHE A 71 2.67 -0.36 -5.68
N ILE A 72 2.10 -1.56 -5.51
CA ILE A 72 2.05 -2.55 -6.58
C ILE A 72 0.69 -2.55 -7.28
N VAL A 73 -0.41 -2.53 -6.51
CA VAL A 73 -1.74 -2.70 -7.09
C VAL A 73 -2.84 -2.12 -6.20
N ILE A 74 -3.96 -1.77 -6.85
CA ILE A 74 -5.18 -1.28 -6.22
C ILE A 74 -6.19 -2.42 -6.15
N LEU A 75 -6.99 -2.45 -5.09
CA LEU A 75 -8.16 -3.33 -5.00
C LEU A 75 -9.16 -2.97 -6.11
N LYS A 76 -9.79 -3.98 -6.72
CA LYS A 76 -10.84 -3.78 -7.72
C LYS A 76 -12.13 -3.31 -7.07
N ASP A 77 -12.43 -3.89 -5.92
CA ASP A 77 -13.64 -3.59 -5.17
C ASP A 77 -13.28 -2.78 -3.92
N LYS A 78 -14.22 -1.95 -3.49
CA LYS A 78 -14.09 -1.26 -2.21
C LYS A 78 -14.11 -2.30 -1.07
N PRO A 79 -13.14 -2.27 -0.14
CA PRO A 79 -13.18 -3.13 1.04
C PRO A 79 -14.37 -2.78 1.94
N ASN A 80 -14.98 -3.80 2.52
CA ASN A 80 -16.02 -3.66 3.52
C ASN A 80 -15.40 -3.52 4.90
N GLU A 81 -15.84 -2.54 5.68
CA GLU A 81 -15.45 -2.41 7.09
C GLU A 81 -16.36 -3.35 7.91
N GLU A 82 -15.78 -4.38 8.53
CA GLU A 82 -16.54 -5.26 9.44
C GLU A 82 -16.60 -4.66 10.85
N ASP A 83 -15.50 -4.06 11.30
CA ASP A 83 -15.43 -3.26 12.52
C ASP A 83 -14.37 -2.15 12.37
N GLU A 84 -14.11 -1.37 13.42
CA GLU A 84 -13.15 -0.26 13.39
C GLU A 84 -11.72 -0.68 13.02
N MET A 85 -11.37 -1.94 13.27
CA MET A 85 -10.03 -2.49 13.14
C MET A 85 -9.92 -3.52 12.02
N ASN A 86 -11.02 -4.08 11.52
CA ASN A 86 -11.03 -5.16 10.55
C ASN A 86 -11.72 -4.72 9.26
N ILE A 87 -11.06 -5.01 8.14
CA ILE A 87 -11.61 -4.86 6.81
C ILE A 87 -11.69 -6.22 6.12
N VAL A 88 -12.66 -6.35 5.23
CA VAL A 88 -12.87 -7.53 4.39
C VAL A 88 -12.76 -7.11 2.94
N ILE A 89 -11.82 -7.71 2.21
CA ILE A 89 -11.68 -7.49 0.77
C ILE A 89 -12.55 -8.48 -0.01
N SER A 90 -12.86 -8.15 -1.26
CA SER A 90 -13.66 -9.05 -2.10
C SER A 90 -12.94 -10.36 -2.39
N ARG A 91 -13.71 -11.36 -2.84
CA ARG A 91 -13.14 -12.63 -3.30
C ARG A 91 -12.18 -12.41 -4.48
N GLY A 92 -12.54 -11.54 -5.42
CA GLY A 92 -11.71 -11.25 -6.59
C GLY A 92 -10.35 -10.66 -6.20
N ASP A 93 -10.35 -9.75 -5.23
CA ASP A 93 -9.11 -9.17 -4.70
C ASP A 93 -8.31 -10.17 -3.86
N THR A 94 -8.98 -11.08 -3.15
CA THR A 94 -8.32 -12.17 -2.42
C THR A 94 -7.60 -13.13 -3.36
N GLU A 95 -8.24 -13.50 -4.48
CA GLU A 95 -7.65 -14.34 -5.52
C GLU A 95 -6.45 -13.62 -6.17
N GLN A 96 -6.59 -12.34 -6.50
CA GLN A 96 -5.50 -11.53 -7.04
C GLN A 96 -4.30 -11.43 -6.08
N LEU A 97 -4.55 -11.26 -4.78
CA LEU A 97 -3.49 -11.25 -3.77
C LEU A 97 -2.78 -12.61 -3.67
N LYS A 98 -3.54 -13.70 -3.78
CA LYS A 98 -2.97 -15.06 -3.78
C LYS A 98 -2.05 -15.28 -4.98
N ASP A 99 -2.49 -14.86 -6.16
CA ASP A 99 -1.70 -14.95 -7.39
C ASP A 99 -0.42 -14.12 -7.30
N LEU A 100 -0.52 -12.89 -6.77
CA LEU A 100 0.63 -12.01 -6.55
C LEU A 100 1.65 -12.65 -5.59
N LYS A 101 1.16 -13.28 -4.50
CA LYS A 101 2.02 -13.99 -3.53
C LYS A 101 2.69 -15.21 -4.16
N ALA A 102 1.97 -15.98 -4.98
CA ALA A 102 2.54 -17.12 -5.69
C ALA A 102 3.65 -16.70 -6.68
N GLY A 103 3.50 -15.54 -7.31
CA GLY A 103 4.47 -14.97 -8.24
C GLY A 103 5.75 -14.41 -7.61
N ILE A 104 5.85 -14.28 -6.28
CA ILE A 104 7.02 -13.68 -5.59
C ILE A 104 8.33 -14.36 -5.98
N SER A 105 8.32 -15.69 -6.13
CA SER A 105 9.51 -16.46 -6.51
C SER A 105 9.99 -16.08 -7.92
N GLN A 106 9.06 -15.88 -8.85
CA GLN A 106 9.34 -15.47 -10.23
C GLN A 106 9.87 -14.04 -10.27
N PHE A 107 9.27 -13.11 -9.52
CA PHE A 107 9.78 -11.74 -9.41
C PHE A 107 11.20 -11.72 -8.84
N SER A 108 11.45 -12.49 -7.78
CA SER A 108 12.77 -12.58 -7.15
C SER A 108 13.83 -13.13 -8.12
N ALA A 109 13.48 -14.15 -8.90
CA ALA A 109 14.35 -14.71 -9.93
C ALA A 109 14.63 -13.69 -11.06
N ALA A 110 13.59 -13.00 -11.54
CA ALA A 110 13.73 -11.98 -12.58
C ALA A 110 14.59 -10.79 -12.13
N VAL A 111 14.38 -10.30 -10.90
CA VAL A 111 15.21 -9.24 -10.29
C VAL A 111 16.66 -9.68 -10.19
N ARG A 112 16.93 -10.92 -9.75
CA ARG A 112 18.29 -11.47 -9.68
C ARG A 112 18.97 -11.49 -11.06
N VAL A 113 18.27 -11.96 -12.09
CA VAL A 113 18.79 -11.97 -13.47
C VAL A 113 19.04 -10.54 -13.97
N PHE A 114 18.14 -9.61 -13.70
CA PHE A 114 18.31 -8.21 -14.09
C PHE A 114 19.54 -7.57 -13.44
N LEU A 115 19.76 -7.81 -12.14
CA LEU A 115 20.94 -7.29 -11.43
C LEU A 115 22.24 -7.88 -11.97
N GLN A 116 22.24 -9.14 -12.40
CA GLN A 116 23.41 -9.78 -13.01
C GLN A 116 23.78 -9.22 -14.39
N ARG A 117 22.82 -8.64 -15.13
CA ARG A 117 23.07 -8.01 -16.44
C ARG A 117 23.76 -6.64 -16.37
N LYS A 118 23.95 -6.10 -15.16
CA LYS A 118 24.56 -4.78 -14.95
C LYS A 118 26.07 -4.82 -14.66
N ASN A 119 26.71 -5.97 -14.92
CA ASN A 119 28.16 -6.13 -15.08
C ASN A 119 28.46 -6.57 -16.51
#